data_AF-A0A972B8P0-F1
#
_entry.id   AF-A0A972B8P0-F1
#
_cell.length_a   1.000
_cell.length_b   1.000
_cell.length_c   1.000
_cell.angle_alpha   90.00
_cell.angle_beta   90.00
_cell.angle_gamma   90.00
#
_symmetry.space_group_name_H-M   'P 1'
#
loop_
_entity.id
_entity.type
_entity.pdbx_description
1 polymer ?
#
loop_
_entity_poly.entity_id
_entity_poly.type
_entity_poly.pdbx_seq_one_letter_code
_entity_poly.pdbx_strand_id
1 'polypeptide(L)'
;ENNEVSELLAVKLQANPDLINAGIKINRSVMTFPELLNYAARDGAQDSKYGVPTFHMFNMSTTFHASIQTFEYNYSTEDQFMGGNYNKNFIRDEELASIAKNMIGVEGTDKDGFKKYYVEFMSRWNELLPDIPLYSNENYDFYNERISNYDNYPFRRAWEVIMYAEIDK
;
A
#
# COMPACT_ATOMS: atom_id res chain seq x y z
N GLU A 1 12.68 12.12 8.28
CA GLU A 1 11.44 12.82 7.89
C GLU A 1 10.65 13.17 9.14
N ASN A 2 10.13 14.41 9.23
CA ASN A 2 9.17 14.80 10.28
C ASN A 2 7.77 14.37 9.83
N ASN A 3 7.39 13.12 10.15
CA ASN A 3 6.05 12.61 9.88
C ASN A 3 5.28 12.51 11.21
N GLU A 4 4.39 13.45 11.47
CA GLU A 4 3.60 13.52 12.71
C GLU A 4 2.73 12.27 12.93
N VAL A 5 2.30 11.59 11.86
CA VAL A 5 1.53 10.35 11.98
C VAL A 5 2.40 9.19 12.46
N SER A 6 3.66 9.13 12.04
CA SER A 6 4.62 8.15 12.58
C SER A 6 4.88 8.37 14.08
N GLU A 7 4.79 9.62 14.56
CA GLU A 7 4.86 9.90 16.00
C GLU A 7 3.59 9.48 16.74
N LEU A 8 2.41 9.66 16.15
CA LEU A 8 1.17 9.15 16.71
C LEU A 8 1.19 7.63 16.88
N LEU A 9 1.81 6.88 15.97
CA LEU A 9 1.99 5.43 16.13
C LEU A 9 2.88 5.07 17.32
N ALA A 10 3.94 5.84 17.58
CA ALA A 10 4.78 5.60 18.75
C ALA A 10 3.98 5.77 20.05
N VAL A 11 3.12 6.79 20.13
CA VAL A 11 2.29 7.04 21.31
C VAL A 11 1.15 6.02 21.44
N LYS A 12 0.37 5.81 20.37
CA LYS A 12 -0.85 5.00 20.43
C LYS A 12 -0.61 3.49 20.36
N LEU A 13 0.49 3.07 19.75
CA LEU A 13 0.82 1.66 19.59
C LEU A 13 2.00 1.28 20.49
N GLN A 14 3.20 1.82 20.26
CA GLN A 14 4.40 1.37 20.97
C GLN A 14 4.34 1.64 22.49
N ALA A 15 3.81 2.78 22.91
CA ALA A 15 3.66 3.15 24.33
C ALA A 15 2.34 2.66 24.95
N ASN A 16 1.53 1.89 24.22
CA ASN A 16 0.23 1.44 24.72
C ASN A 16 0.40 0.43 25.88
N PRO A 17 -0.15 0.70 27.07
CA PRO A 17 -0.04 -0.20 28.21
C PRO A 17 -0.67 -1.57 27.95
N ASP A 18 -1.68 -1.67 27.08
CA ASP A 18 -2.34 -2.93 26.77
C ASP A 18 -1.39 -3.89 26.04
N LEU A 19 -0.52 -3.38 25.16
CA LEU A 19 0.51 -4.19 24.52
C LEU A 19 1.53 -4.69 25.54
N ILE A 20 1.96 -3.82 26.47
CA ILE A 20 2.89 -4.21 27.54
C ILE A 20 2.28 -5.30 28.43
N ASN A 21 1.01 -5.13 28.81
CA ASN A 21 0.27 -6.11 29.60
C ASN A 21 0.08 -7.44 28.86
N ALA A 22 -0.04 -7.39 27.53
CA ALA A 22 -0.04 -8.57 26.66
C ALA A 22 1.36 -9.16 26.41
N GLY A 23 2.43 -8.59 26.99
CA GLY A 23 3.81 -9.06 26.81
C GLY A 23 4.46 -8.64 25.49
N ILE A 24 3.87 -7.68 24.78
CA ILE A 24 4.32 -7.20 23.47
C ILE A 24 5.22 -5.98 23.65
N LYS A 25 6.42 -6.04 23.05
CA LYS A 25 7.34 -4.89 22.94
C LYS A 25 7.59 -4.55 21.48
N ILE A 26 7.25 -3.32 21.09
CA ILE A 26 7.54 -2.79 19.75
C ILE A 26 8.85 -1.99 19.81
N ASN A 27 9.79 -2.30 18.91
CA ASN A 27 11.01 -1.52 18.73
C ASN A 27 10.93 -0.76 17.40
N ARG A 28 10.93 0.57 17.47
CA ARG A 28 10.87 1.44 16.30
C ARG A 28 12.27 1.83 15.85
N SER A 29 12.48 1.79 14.53
CA SER A 29 13.63 2.40 13.86
C SER A 29 13.14 3.49 12.91
N VAL A 30 13.86 4.61 12.86
CA VAL A 30 13.60 5.71 11.91
C VAL A 30 14.71 5.71 10.88
N MET A 31 14.34 5.78 9.61
CA MET A 31 15.26 5.78 8.48
C MET A 31 14.74 6.68 7.36
N THR A 32 15.55 6.90 6.32
CA THR A 32 15.09 7.60 5.11
C THR A 32 14.12 6.74 4.30
N PHE A 33 13.22 7.36 3.53
CA PHE A 33 12.28 6.62 2.69
C PHE A 33 12.94 5.61 1.73
N PRO A 34 14.05 5.91 1.01
CA PRO A 34 14.72 4.92 0.18
C PRO A 34 15.24 3.70 0.96
N GLU A 35 15.83 3.94 2.14
CA GLU A 35 16.27 2.84 3.03
C GLU A 35 15.10 1.97 3.48
N LEU A 36 13.95 2.58 3.80
CA LEU A 36 12.73 1.86 4.17
C LEU A 36 12.24 0.98 3.02
N LEU A 37 12.21 1.50 1.80
CA LEU A 37 11.79 0.75 0.61
C LEU A 37 12.68 -0.47 0.36
N ASN A 38 14.00 -0.34 0.56
CA ASN A 38 14.92 -1.46 0.41
C ASN A 38 14.63 -2.59 1.42
N TYR A 39 14.41 -2.26 2.69
CA TYR A 39 14.02 -3.25 3.69
C TYR A 39 12.62 -3.85 3.45
N ALA A 40 11.66 -3.05 2.97
CA ALA A 40 10.31 -3.51 2.65
C ALA A 40 10.28 -4.43 1.42
N ALA A 41 11.13 -4.18 0.42
CA ALA A 41 11.22 -5.01 -0.78
C ALA A 41 11.77 -6.42 -0.51
N ARG A 42 12.56 -6.58 0.56
CA ARG A 42 13.32 -7.79 0.92
C ARG A 42 14.17 -8.34 -0.22
N ASP A 43 14.75 -7.45 -1.03
CA ASP A 43 15.63 -7.79 -2.14
C ASP A 43 17.09 -7.52 -1.78
N GLY A 44 17.92 -8.55 -1.81
CA GLY A 44 19.35 -8.47 -1.52
C GLY A 44 20.22 -7.96 -2.67
N ALA A 45 19.65 -7.62 -3.82
CA ALA A 45 20.40 -7.23 -5.02
C ALA A 45 21.23 -5.95 -4.83
N GLN A 46 20.72 -4.97 -4.08
CA GLN A 46 21.46 -3.74 -3.77
C GLN A 46 22.49 -3.95 -2.66
N ASP A 47 22.10 -4.66 -1.60
CA ASP A 47 22.92 -5.04 -0.46
C ASP A 47 22.28 -6.27 0.19
N SER A 48 23.08 -7.29 0.52
CA SER A 48 22.58 -8.54 1.10
C SER A 48 21.84 -8.34 2.41
N LYS A 49 22.09 -7.25 3.14
CA LYS A 49 21.38 -6.91 4.38
C LYS A 49 19.86 -6.72 4.16
N TYR A 50 19.43 -6.30 2.98
CA TYR A 50 18.03 -6.06 2.68
C TYR A 50 17.25 -7.35 2.42
N GLY A 51 17.91 -8.41 1.95
CA GLY A 51 17.30 -9.74 1.81
C GLY A 51 17.01 -10.43 3.13
N VAL A 52 17.52 -9.91 4.25
CA VAL A 52 17.24 -10.42 5.59
C VAL A 52 15.96 -9.76 6.13
N PRO A 53 14.92 -10.51 6.53
CA PRO A 53 13.67 -9.98 7.10
C PRO A 53 13.87 -9.29 8.47
N THR A 54 14.52 -8.13 8.46
CA THR A 54 14.95 -7.41 9.67
C THR A 54 13.79 -6.70 10.37
N PHE A 55 12.83 -6.20 9.59
CA PHE A 55 11.66 -5.48 10.07
C PHE A 55 10.37 -6.24 9.72
N HIS A 56 9.42 -6.22 10.66
CA HIS A 56 8.15 -6.95 10.56
C HIS A 56 6.95 -6.04 10.31
N MET A 57 7.10 -4.73 10.55
CA MET A 57 6.06 -3.73 10.35
C MET A 57 6.67 -2.51 9.67
N PHE A 58 5.94 -1.98 8.69
CA PHE A 58 6.31 -0.78 7.96
C PHE A 58 5.14 0.18 7.98
N ASN A 59 5.40 1.46 8.31
CA ASN A 59 4.40 2.50 8.15
C ASN A 59 4.57 3.12 6.76
N MET A 60 3.58 2.89 5.89
CA MET A 60 3.58 3.36 4.50
C MET A 60 2.19 3.82 4.09
N SER A 61 2.12 4.60 3.01
CA SER A 61 0.89 4.95 2.35
C SER A 61 0.79 4.26 1.00
N THR A 62 -0.43 3.93 0.59
CA THR A 62 -0.75 3.50 -0.78
C THR A 62 -1.88 4.37 -1.34
N THR A 63 -2.10 4.32 -2.64
CA THR A 63 -3.19 5.02 -3.35
C THR A 63 -3.86 4.07 -4.31
N PHE A 64 -5.17 4.18 -4.45
CA PHE A 64 -5.90 3.41 -5.45
C PHE A 64 -5.63 3.97 -6.84
N HIS A 65 -5.26 3.13 -7.79
CA HIS A 65 -5.06 3.53 -9.19
C HIS A 65 -6.15 2.90 -10.06
N ALA A 66 -6.74 3.69 -10.95
CA ALA A 66 -7.84 3.22 -11.82
C ALA A 66 -7.42 2.12 -12.81
N SER A 67 -6.12 2.01 -13.11
CA SER A 67 -5.58 1.10 -14.14
C SER A 67 -4.89 -0.14 -13.58
N ILE A 68 -4.86 -0.36 -12.27
CA ILE A 68 -4.05 -1.42 -11.65
C ILE A 68 -4.85 -2.08 -10.53
N GLN A 69 -5.79 -2.94 -10.91
CA GLN A 69 -6.31 -3.95 -9.99
C GLN A 69 -5.44 -5.19 -10.10
N THR A 70 -4.15 -5.09 -9.75
CA THR A 70 -3.22 -6.24 -9.75
C THR A 70 -3.33 -7.04 -8.46
N PHE A 71 -4.56 -7.33 -8.03
CA PHE A 71 -4.81 -8.07 -6.79
C PHE A 71 -4.19 -9.47 -6.86
N GLU A 72 -4.24 -10.11 -8.02
CA GLU A 72 -3.66 -11.42 -8.31
C GLU A 72 -2.13 -11.46 -8.14
N TYR A 73 -1.43 -10.33 -8.35
CA TYR A 73 0.01 -10.25 -8.11
C TYR A 73 0.32 -9.78 -6.67
N ASN A 74 -0.41 -8.78 -6.18
CA ASN A 74 -0.20 -8.20 -4.85
C ASN A 74 -0.52 -9.17 -3.71
N TYR A 75 -1.37 -10.17 -3.97
CA TYR A 75 -1.75 -11.21 -3.00
C TYR A 75 -1.48 -12.62 -3.53
N SER A 76 -0.61 -12.75 -4.54
CA SER A 76 -0.15 -14.05 -5.02
C SER A 76 0.60 -14.81 -3.94
N THR A 77 0.64 -16.14 -4.05
CA THR A 77 1.52 -17.02 -3.26
C THR A 77 2.76 -17.46 -4.06
N GLU A 78 2.87 -17.08 -5.34
CA GLU A 78 4.00 -17.44 -6.20
C GLU A 78 5.25 -16.61 -5.89
N ASP A 79 6.40 -17.27 -5.83
CA ASP A 79 7.67 -16.65 -5.41
C ASP A 79 8.09 -15.47 -6.28
N GLN A 80 7.76 -15.47 -7.58
CA GLN A 80 8.09 -14.39 -8.51
C GLN A 80 7.37 -13.07 -8.21
N PHE A 81 6.26 -13.11 -7.45
CA PHE A 81 5.49 -11.93 -7.06
C PHE A 81 5.73 -11.53 -5.60
N MET A 82 6.66 -12.19 -4.90
CA MET A 82 6.99 -11.84 -3.52
C MET A 82 7.89 -10.60 -3.47
N GLY A 83 7.49 -9.62 -2.68
CA GLY A 83 8.24 -8.38 -2.49
C GLY A 83 8.20 -7.44 -3.69
N GLY A 84 9.19 -6.54 -3.73
CA GLY A 84 9.34 -5.56 -4.80
C GLY A 84 8.07 -4.73 -5.06
N ASN A 85 7.55 -4.83 -6.28
CA ASN A 85 6.39 -4.05 -6.73
C ASN A 85 5.03 -4.70 -6.45
N TYR A 86 5.01 -5.98 -6.03
CA TYR A 86 3.78 -6.78 -5.94
C TYR A 86 3.42 -7.09 -4.48
N ASN A 87 3.59 -8.33 -4.01
CA ASN A 87 3.20 -8.75 -2.66
C ASN A 87 4.20 -8.24 -1.61
N LYS A 88 3.98 -6.99 -1.16
CA LYS A 88 4.87 -6.26 -0.23
C LYS A 88 4.69 -6.66 1.23
N ASN A 89 3.55 -7.24 1.60
CA ASN A 89 3.31 -7.74 2.96
C ASN A 89 3.74 -9.22 3.12
N PHE A 90 4.15 -9.87 2.03
CA PHE A 90 4.62 -11.26 1.98
C PHE A 90 3.58 -12.27 2.49
N ILE A 91 2.29 -11.93 2.41
CA ILE A 91 1.22 -12.85 2.80
C ILE A 91 1.21 -14.06 1.86
N ARG A 92 1.00 -15.25 2.43
CA ARG A 92 0.80 -16.49 1.66
C ARG A 92 -0.48 -17.17 2.13
N ASP A 93 -1.60 -16.68 1.62
CA ASP A 93 -2.92 -17.26 1.86
C ASP A 93 -3.53 -17.69 0.52
N GLU A 94 -3.67 -19.00 0.33
CA GLU A 94 -4.15 -19.59 -0.93
C GLU A 94 -5.60 -19.21 -1.24
N GLU A 95 -6.42 -19.02 -0.21
CA GLU A 95 -7.81 -18.58 -0.37
C GLU A 95 -7.87 -17.14 -0.87
N LEU A 96 -7.16 -16.22 -0.22
CA LEU A 96 -7.04 -14.82 -0.64
C LEU A 96 -6.49 -14.71 -2.07
N ALA A 97 -5.43 -15.47 -2.38
CA ALA A 97 -4.81 -15.50 -3.71
C ALA A 97 -5.80 -16.00 -4.79
N SER A 98 -6.56 -17.06 -4.48
CA SER A 98 -7.58 -17.60 -5.38
C SER A 98 -8.71 -16.61 -5.62
N ILE A 99 -9.23 -15.97 -4.56
CA ILE A 99 -10.28 -14.94 -4.68
C ILE A 99 -9.77 -13.77 -5.54
N ALA A 100 -8.54 -13.28 -5.28
CA ALA A 100 -7.92 -12.21 -6.06
C ALA A 100 -7.84 -12.54 -7.55
N LYS A 101 -7.38 -13.75 -7.89
CA LYS A 101 -7.29 -14.23 -9.28
C LYS A 101 -8.67 -14.34 -9.93
N ASN A 102 -9.65 -14.89 -9.22
CA ASN A 102 -11.02 -15.03 -9.75
C ASN A 102 -11.69 -13.67 -9.96
N MET A 103 -11.46 -12.71 -9.06
CA MET A 103 -11.97 -11.35 -9.16
C MET A 103 -11.50 -10.66 -10.45
N ILE A 104 -10.21 -10.77 -10.78
CA ILE A 104 -9.64 -10.18 -12.00
C ILE A 104 -9.99 -10.97 -13.26
N GLY A 105 -10.31 -12.27 -13.11
CA GLY A 105 -10.82 -13.11 -14.19
C GLY A 105 -12.28 -12.84 -14.59
N VAL A 106 -13.01 -12.00 -13.85
CA VAL A 106 -14.39 -11.63 -14.19
C VAL A 106 -14.41 -10.77 -15.47
N GLU A 107 -15.39 -11.02 -16.34
CA GLU A 107 -15.59 -10.18 -17.53
C GLU A 107 -15.82 -8.71 -17.13
N GLY A 108 -15.15 -7.77 -17.80
CA GLY A 108 -15.20 -6.35 -17.41
C GLY A 108 -16.60 -5.71 -17.42
N THR A 109 -17.58 -6.35 -18.05
CA THR A 109 -19.00 -5.94 -18.05
C THR A 109 -19.81 -6.54 -16.89
N ASP A 110 -19.33 -7.61 -16.26
CA ASP A 110 -20.01 -8.29 -15.15
C ASP A 110 -19.66 -7.64 -13.80
N LYS A 111 -20.41 -6.58 -13.49
CA LYS A 111 -20.25 -5.83 -12.24
C LYS A 111 -20.64 -6.64 -11.01
N ASP A 112 -21.61 -7.54 -11.12
CA ASP A 112 -22.12 -8.32 -9.99
C ASP A 112 -21.16 -9.45 -9.63
N GLY A 113 -20.58 -10.12 -10.63
CA GLY A 113 -19.49 -11.09 -10.44
C GLY A 113 -18.27 -10.45 -9.79
N PHE A 114 -17.85 -9.27 -10.27
CA PHE A 114 -16.73 -8.55 -9.68
C PHE A 114 -17.02 -8.17 -8.22
N LYS A 115 -18.20 -7.59 -7.97
CA LYS A 115 -18.65 -7.19 -6.62
C LYS A 115 -18.65 -8.36 -5.65
N LYS A 116 -19.12 -9.54 -6.07
CA LYS A 116 -19.11 -10.75 -5.25
C LYS A 116 -17.69 -11.06 -4.76
N TYR A 117 -16.75 -11.24 -5.69
CA TYR A 117 -15.37 -11.57 -5.32
C TYR A 117 -14.67 -10.45 -4.56
N TYR A 118 -14.98 -9.18 -4.84
CA TYR A 118 -14.44 -8.07 -4.07
C TYR A 118 -14.87 -8.10 -2.60
N VAL A 119 -16.13 -8.41 -2.33
CA VAL A 119 -16.63 -8.55 -0.94
C VAL A 119 -15.98 -9.76 -0.25
N GLU A 120 -15.86 -10.89 -0.94
CA GLU A 120 -15.16 -12.08 -0.42
C GLU A 120 -13.69 -11.76 -0.12
N PHE A 121 -13.02 -11.05 -1.04
CA PHE A 121 -11.63 -10.63 -0.90
C PHE A 121 -11.46 -9.75 0.34
N MET A 122 -12.28 -8.69 0.46
CA MET A 122 -12.20 -7.77 1.61
C MET A 122 -12.52 -8.47 2.93
N SER A 123 -13.41 -9.46 2.93
CA SER A 123 -13.73 -10.25 4.12
C SER A 123 -12.52 -11.07 4.55
N ARG A 124 -11.93 -11.86 3.65
CA ARG A 124 -10.74 -12.67 3.93
C ARG A 124 -9.53 -11.81 4.31
N TRP A 125 -9.33 -10.70 3.60
CA TRP A 125 -8.25 -9.75 3.88
C TRP A 125 -8.38 -9.16 5.29
N ASN A 126 -9.59 -8.79 5.72
CA ASN A 126 -9.83 -8.28 7.08
C ASN A 126 -9.68 -9.36 8.16
N GLU A 127 -9.93 -10.63 7.86
CA GLU A 127 -9.65 -11.74 8.80
C GLU A 127 -8.14 -11.94 9.02
N LEU A 128 -7.37 -11.81 7.93
CA LEU A 128 -5.93 -12.05 7.93
C LEU A 128 -5.13 -10.83 8.44
N LEU A 129 -5.69 -9.63 8.33
CA LEU A 129 -5.07 -8.35 8.71
C LEU A 129 -3.64 -8.17 8.15
N PRO A 130 -3.39 -8.41 6.85
CA PRO A 130 -2.03 -8.32 6.31
C PRO A 130 -1.51 -6.88 6.28
N ASP A 131 -2.42 -5.91 6.17
CA ASP A 131 -2.15 -4.51 6.42
C ASP A 131 -3.24 -3.94 7.35
N ILE A 132 -2.89 -2.89 8.11
CA ILE A 132 -3.81 -2.23 9.03
C ILE A 132 -4.03 -0.79 8.54
N PRO A 133 -5.20 -0.48 7.94
CA PRO A 133 -5.49 0.88 7.50
C PRO A 133 -5.58 1.82 8.70
N LEU A 134 -4.79 2.90 8.68
CA LEU A 134 -4.71 3.84 9.80
C LEU A 134 -5.57 5.09 9.57
N TYR A 135 -5.55 5.63 8.36
CA TYR A 135 -6.25 6.84 7.96
C TYR A 135 -6.33 6.92 6.43
N SER A 136 -7.19 7.81 5.93
CA SER A 136 -7.21 8.25 4.54
C SER A 136 -6.77 9.70 4.48
N ASN A 137 -6.08 10.08 3.41
CA ASN A 137 -5.66 11.46 3.17
C ASN A 137 -6.66 12.21 2.32
N GLU A 138 -6.82 13.50 2.61
CA GLU A 138 -7.33 14.48 1.66
C GLU A 138 -6.13 15.17 1.01
N ASN A 139 -6.06 15.14 -0.32
CA ASN A 139 -4.98 15.78 -1.07
C ASN A 139 -5.49 17.10 -1.65
N TYR A 140 -4.69 18.15 -1.51
CA TYR A 140 -4.97 19.48 -2.03
C TYR A 140 -3.82 19.90 -2.93
N ASP A 141 -4.13 20.28 -4.16
CA ASP A 141 -3.15 20.83 -5.09
C ASP A 141 -3.23 22.35 -5.10
N PHE A 142 -2.08 23.00 -4.99
CA PHE A 142 -1.94 24.44 -5.11
C PHE A 142 -1.08 24.74 -6.32
N TYR A 143 -1.62 25.49 -7.26
CA TYR A 143 -0.93 25.85 -8.51
C TYR A 143 -1.23 27.30 -8.89
N ASN A 144 -0.38 27.85 -9.75
CA ASN A 144 -0.52 29.24 -10.19
C ASN A 144 -1.76 29.40 -11.08
N GLU A 145 -2.46 30.53 -10.98
CA GLU A 145 -3.67 30.82 -11.77
C GLU A 145 -3.44 30.78 -13.30
N ARG A 146 -2.19 30.93 -13.75
CA ARG A 146 -1.82 30.76 -15.16
C ARG A 146 -1.91 29.33 -15.65
N ILE A 147 -2.04 28.34 -14.76
CA ILE A 147 -2.19 26.94 -15.14
C ILE A 147 -3.68 26.67 -15.37
N SER A 148 -4.02 26.39 -16.62
CA SER A 148 -5.37 26.01 -17.06
C SER A 148 -5.40 24.50 -17.39
N ASN A 149 -6.60 23.92 -17.48
CA ASN A 149 -6.81 22.48 -17.71
C ASN A 149 -6.13 21.54 -16.69
N TYR A 150 -5.90 22.02 -15.46
CA TYR A 150 -5.45 21.18 -14.35
C TYR A 150 -6.63 20.36 -13.79
N ASP A 151 -6.96 19.27 -14.49
CA ASP A 151 -8.00 18.32 -14.07
C ASP A 151 -7.40 17.18 -13.25
N ASN A 152 -7.33 17.39 -11.94
CA ASN A 152 -6.95 16.34 -11.00
C ASN A 152 -8.20 15.59 -10.50
N TYR A 153 -8.16 14.26 -10.58
CA TYR A 153 -9.09 13.37 -9.90
C TYR A 153 -8.32 12.27 -9.17
N PRO A 154 -8.91 11.64 -8.13
CA PRO A 154 -8.19 10.80 -7.16
C PRO A 154 -7.39 9.61 -7.71
N PHE A 155 -7.58 9.26 -8.98
CA PHE A 155 -6.91 8.12 -9.62
C PHE A 155 -5.86 8.55 -10.67
N ARG A 156 -5.69 9.85 -10.94
CA ARG A 156 -4.60 10.38 -11.78
C ARG A 156 -3.40 10.75 -10.92
N ARG A 157 -2.22 10.54 -11.48
CA ARG A 157 -0.96 10.97 -10.87
C ARG A 157 -0.71 12.43 -11.25
N ALA A 158 -0.06 13.19 -10.36
CA ALA A 158 0.23 14.61 -10.59
C ALA A 158 0.96 14.88 -11.91
N TRP A 159 1.89 14.00 -12.32
CA TRP A 159 2.57 14.13 -13.61
C TRP A 159 1.63 13.92 -14.81
N GLU A 160 0.60 13.06 -14.70
CA GLU A 160 -0.40 12.91 -15.75
C GLU A 160 -1.22 14.19 -15.88
N VAL A 161 -1.61 14.80 -14.76
CA VAL A 161 -2.33 16.09 -14.76
C VAL A 161 -1.49 17.19 -15.40
N ILE A 162 -0.22 17.30 -15.02
CA ILE A 162 0.72 18.30 -15.56
C ILE A 162 0.90 18.15 -17.08
N MET A 163 0.98 16.92 -17.59
CA MET A 163 1.15 16.65 -19.02
C MET A 163 -0.02 17.14 -19.88
N TYR A 164 -1.22 17.27 -19.31
CA TYR A 164 -2.42 17.76 -20.00
C TYR A 164 -2.83 19.18 -19.59
N ALA A 165 -2.09 19.81 -18.67
CA ALA A 165 -2.31 21.18 -18.27
C ALA A 165 -1.67 22.16 -19.26
N GLU A 166 -2.19 23.38 -19.30
CA GLU A 166 -1.71 24.47 -20.14
C GLU A 166 -1.17 25.62 -19.28
N ILE A 167 -0.30 26.45 -19.85
CA ILE A 167 0.22 27.66 -19.21
C ILE A 167 -0.18 28.85 -20.06
N ASP A 168 -1.04 29.70 -19.50
CA ASP A 168 -1.43 30.98 -20.09
C ASP A 168 -0.17 31.87 -20.20
N LYS A 169 -0.01 32.52 -21.36
CA LYS A 169 1.17 33.34 -21.68
C LYS A 169 1.25 34.63 -20.86
#